data_AF-A0A5N5HYM6-F1
#
_entry.id   AF-A0A5N5HYM6-F1
#
_cell.length_a   1.000
_cell.length_b   1.000
_cell.length_c   1.000
_cell.angle_alpha   90.00
_cell.angle_beta   90.00
_cell.angle_gamma   90.00
#
_symmetry.space_group_name_H-M   'P 1'
#
loop_
_entity.id
_entity.type
_entity.pdbx_description
1 polymer ?
#
loop_
_entity_poly.entity_id
_entity_poly.type
_entity_poly.pdbx_seq_one_letter_code
_entity_poly.pdbx_strand_id
1 'polypeptide(L)'
;MAAILNEVTDACNACFEQRQIFTQQVLAKVLNQLVEQIPLPLLFMRTVLQAIGAFPALVDFIMEILSRLVSKQIWKYPKLWVGFLKCTFLTKPQSFAVLLQLPPAQLENALKRTAALKGPLVAHASQPDIRSSLPRSILVVLGIVSDSPAQTSQSQAVAQTSQSQAGTNNQSQAEAQSSQSQAGDASNSENDAVTEKPKESSSAS
;
A
#
# COMPACT_ATOMS: atom_id res chain seq x y z
N MET A 1 -1.47 1.03 30.54
CA MET A 1 -2.10 1.35 29.23
C MET A 1 -2.65 0.12 28.51
N ALA A 2 -1.94 -1.02 28.44
CA ALA A 2 -2.48 -2.26 27.85
C ALA A 2 -3.66 -2.89 28.62
N ALA A 3 -3.68 -2.79 29.95
CA ALA A 3 -4.77 -3.32 30.79
C ALA A 3 -6.12 -2.63 30.54
N ILE A 4 -6.14 -1.29 30.48
CA ILE A 4 -7.35 -0.49 30.20
C ILE A 4 -7.93 -0.81 28.81
N LEU A 5 -7.06 -1.10 27.84
CA LEU A 5 -7.50 -1.47 26.49
C LEU A 5 -8.20 -2.83 26.43
N ASN A 6 -7.77 -3.78 27.27
CA ASN A 6 -8.44 -5.07 27.40
C ASN A 6 -9.80 -4.92 28.09
N GLU A 7 -9.88 -4.13 29.18
CA GLU A 7 -11.16 -3.88 29.87
C GLU A 7 -12.19 -3.19 28.98
N VAL A 8 -11.79 -2.20 28.18
CA VAL A 8 -12.69 -1.56 27.20
C VAL A 8 -13.15 -2.56 26.13
N THR A 9 -12.26 -3.47 25.69
CA THR A 9 -12.62 -4.51 24.72
C THR A 9 -13.60 -5.51 25.32
N ASP A 10 -13.42 -5.90 26.58
CA ASP A 10 -14.28 -6.85 27.29
C ASP A 10 -15.64 -6.24 27.63
N ALA A 11 -15.68 -4.96 28.00
CA ALA A 11 -16.92 -4.22 28.13
C ALA A 11 -17.67 -4.13 26.79
N CYS A 12 -16.97 -3.88 25.67
CA CYS A 12 -17.59 -3.92 24.34
C CYS A 12 -18.08 -5.33 23.97
N ASN A 13 -17.35 -6.40 24.35
CA ASN A 13 -17.78 -7.79 24.13
C ASN A 13 -19.10 -8.08 24.88
N ALA A 14 -19.16 -7.75 26.17
CA ALA A 14 -20.36 -7.92 26.99
C ALA A 14 -21.54 -7.09 26.47
N CYS A 15 -21.28 -5.88 25.96
CA CYS A 15 -22.30 -5.06 25.30
C CYS A 15 -22.83 -5.70 24.00
N PHE A 16 -21.98 -6.37 23.22
CA PHE A 16 -22.41 -7.07 22.00
C PHE A 16 -23.21 -8.35 22.27
N GLU A 17 -23.11 -8.93 23.47
CA GLU A 17 -23.98 -10.03 23.92
C GLU A 17 -25.43 -9.55 24.16
N GLN A 18 -25.62 -8.27 24.48
CA GLN A 18 -26.93 -7.62 24.62
C GLN A 18 -27.51 -7.22 23.25
N ARG A 19 -27.85 -8.21 22.42
CA ARG A 19 -28.33 -8.04 21.01
C ARG A 19 -29.60 -7.20 20.84
N GLN A 20 -30.33 -6.90 21.91
CA GLN A 20 -31.52 -6.03 21.87
C GLN A 20 -31.16 -4.53 21.85
N ILE A 21 -29.97 -4.15 22.34
CA ILE A 21 -29.52 -2.75 22.46
C ILE A 21 -28.40 -2.46 21.46
N PHE A 22 -27.39 -3.34 21.37
CA PHE A 22 -26.31 -3.24 20.40
C PHE A 22 -26.64 -4.07 19.16
N THR A 23 -27.63 -3.58 18.41
CA THR A 23 -28.03 -4.21 17.15
C THR A 23 -26.98 -4.00 16.07
N GLN A 24 -27.05 -4.82 15.02
CA GLN A 24 -26.24 -4.65 13.81
C GLN A 24 -26.28 -3.22 13.27
N GLN A 25 -27.45 -2.56 13.28
CA GLN A 25 -27.59 -1.20 12.75
C GLN A 25 -26.88 -0.14 13.58
N VAL A 26 -26.96 -0.25 14.91
CA VAL A 26 -26.24 0.66 15.81
C VAL A 26 -24.74 0.52 15.58
N LEU A 27 -24.25 -0.72 15.48
CA LEU A 27 -22.83 -0.98 15.25
C LEU A 27 -22.37 -0.48 13.87
N ALA A 28 -23.16 -0.70 12.81
CA ALA A 28 -22.88 -0.17 11.48
C ALA A 28 -22.75 1.37 11.51
N LYS A 29 -23.68 2.04 12.20
CA LYS A 29 -23.65 3.51 12.36
C LYS A 29 -22.41 3.99 13.09
N VAL A 30 -22.04 3.33 14.19
CA VAL A 30 -20.82 3.67 14.96
C VAL A 30 -19.56 3.45 14.13
N LEU A 31 -19.45 2.32 13.42
CA LEU A 31 -18.31 2.05 12.55
C LEU A 31 -18.17 3.07 11.41
N ASN A 32 -19.30 3.48 10.81
CA ASN A 32 -19.34 4.55 9.81
C ASN A 32 -18.84 5.88 10.36
N GLN A 33 -19.26 6.24 11.58
CA GLN A 33 -18.80 7.48 12.21
C GLN A 33 -17.31 7.41 12.58
N LEU A 34 -16.83 6.28 13.08
CA LEU A 34 -15.44 6.12 13.50
C LEU A 34 -14.46 6.14 12.33
N VAL A 35 -14.82 5.60 11.15
CA VAL A 35 -13.94 5.66 9.97
C VAL A 35 -13.77 7.07 9.41
N GLU A 36 -14.71 7.97 9.72
CA GLU A 36 -14.68 9.37 9.28
C GLU A 36 -13.76 10.25 10.12
N GLN A 37 -13.54 9.88 11.38
CA GLN A 37 -12.69 10.59 12.34
C GLN A 37 -11.26 10.81 11.82
N ILE A 38 -10.69 11.97 12.16
CA ILE A 38 -9.30 12.33 11.88
C ILE A 38 -8.70 12.90 13.18
N PRO A 39 -7.69 12.25 13.80
CA PRO A 39 -7.05 11.01 13.36
C PRO A 39 -7.95 9.77 13.53
N LEU A 40 -7.70 8.74 12.71
CA LEU A 40 -8.43 7.47 12.80
C LEU A 40 -8.21 6.81 14.18
N PRO A 41 -9.26 6.39 14.91
CA PRO A 41 -9.13 5.85 16.26
C PRO A 41 -8.27 4.58 16.31
N LEU A 42 -7.35 4.51 17.27
CA LEU A 42 -6.38 3.40 17.38
C LEU A 42 -7.02 2.01 17.55
N LEU A 43 -8.22 1.94 18.13
CA LEU A 43 -8.94 0.69 18.37
C LEU A 43 -9.89 0.30 17.24
N PHE A 44 -9.99 1.12 16.20
CA PHE A 44 -10.99 0.94 15.14
C PHE A 44 -10.98 -0.47 14.53
N MET A 45 -9.80 -0.98 14.16
CA MET A 45 -9.71 -2.33 13.59
C MET A 45 -10.05 -3.45 14.58
N ARG A 46 -9.83 -3.23 15.89
CA ARG A 46 -10.24 -4.19 16.92
C ARG A 46 -11.75 -4.29 16.96
N THR A 47 -12.44 -3.14 16.92
CA THR A 47 -13.90 -3.06 16.85
C THR A 47 -14.45 -3.70 15.57
N VAL A 48 -13.81 -3.46 14.42
CA VAL A 48 -14.22 -4.09 13.14
C VAL A 48 -14.13 -5.62 13.20
N LEU A 49 -13.02 -6.16 13.73
CA LEU A 49 -12.82 -7.61 13.88
C LEU A 49 -13.89 -8.23 14.80
N GLN A 50 -14.24 -7.53 15.87
CA GLN A 50 -15.25 -7.96 16.83
C GLN A 50 -16.66 -7.90 16.23
N ALA A 51 -16.95 -6.86 15.44
CA ALA A 51 -18.22 -6.71 14.73
C ALA A 51 -18.48 -7.86 13.75
N ILE A 52 -17.46 -8.26 12.98
CA ILE A 52 -17.56 -9.41 12.07
C ILE A 52 -17.86 -10.70 12.84
N GLY A 53 -17.19 -10.92 13.98
CA GLY A 53 -17.40 -12.11 14.81
C GLY A 53 -18.79 -12.16 15.45
N ALA A 54 -19.32 -11.02 15.89
CA ALA A 54 -20.64 -10.93 16.50
C ALA A 54 -21.77 -10.98 15.47
N PHE A 55 -21.57 -10.38 14.30
CA PHE A 55 -22.61 -10.18 13.29
C PHE A 55 -22.08 -10.39 11.86
N PRO A 56 -22.03 -11.65 11.37
CA PRO A 56 -21.52 -11.99 10.04
C PRO A 56 -22.24 -11.28 8.88
N ALA A 57 -23.51 -10.89 9.06
CA ALA A 57 -24.27 -10.15 8.06
C ALA A 57 -23.74 -8.71 7.80
N LEU A 58 -22.80 -8.18 8.60
CA LEU A 58 -22.14 -6.91 8.29
C LEU A 58 -20.97 -7.03 7.31
N VAL A 59 -20.54 -8.23 6.90
CA VAL A 59 -19.29 -8.40 6.13
C VAL A 59 -19.23 -7.50 4.89
N ASP A 60 -20.30 -7.40 4.11
CA ASP A 60 -20.35 -6.55 2.91
C ASP A 60 -20.19 -5.07 3.26
N PHE A 61 -20.91 -4.59 4.29
CA PHE A 61 -20.73 -3.25 4.82
C PHE A 61 -19.30 -3.00 5.31
N ILE A 62 -18.68 -3.99 5.96
CA ILE A 62 -17.28 -3.88 6.38
C ILE A 62 -16.35 -3.79 5.18
N MET A 63 -16.62 -4.45 4.05
CA MET A 63 -15.79 -4.31 2.85
C MET A 63 -15.80 -2.85 2.36
N GLU A 64 -16.94 -2.16 2.39
CA GLU A 64 -17.03 -0.73 2.08
C GLU A 64 -16.18 0.11 3.04
N ILE A 65 -16.23 -0.19 4.34
CA ILE A 65 -15.38 0.44 5.36
C ILE A 65 -13.90 0.22 5.05
N LEU A 66 -13.48 -1.01 4.75
CA LEU A 66 -12.09 -1.32 4.44
C LEU A 66 -11.60 -0.60 3.17
N SER A 67 -12.45 -0.48 2.13
CA SER A 67 -12.15 0.32 0.95
C SER A 67 -11.91 1.80 1.28
N ARG A 68 -12.70 2.38 2.20
CA ARG A 68 -12.47 3.76 2.69
C ARG A 68 -11.14 3.88 3.44
N LEU A 69 -10.73 2.85 4.19
CA LEU A 69 -9.45 2.81 4.89
C LEU A 69 -8.25 2.74 3.93
N VAL A 70 -8.39 2.06 2.78
CA VAL A 70 -7.39 2.08 1.71
C VAL A 70 -7.19 3.50 1.20
N SER A 71 -8.30 4.22 0.93
CA SER A 71 -8.26 5.63 0.51
C SER A 71 -7.61 6.55 1.56
N LYS A 72 -7.81 6.25 2.84
CA LYS A 72 -7.16 6.94 3.98
C LYS A 72 -5.73 6.46 4.27
N GLN A 73 -5.14 5.61 3.41
CA GLN A 73 -3.77 5.13 3.54
C GLN A 73 -3.48 4.46 4.88
N ILE A 74 -4.35 3.53 5.32
CA ILE A 74 -4.25 2.83 6.60
C ILE A 74 -2.88 2.19 6.89
N TRP A 75 -2.11 1.84 5.86
CA TRP A 75 -0.73 1.35 5.99
C TRP A 75 0.24 2.31 6.67
N LYS A 76 -0.06 3.62 6.74
CA LYS A 76 0.70 4.61 7.50
C LYS A 76 0.61 4.43 9.02
N TYR A 77 -0.35 3.63 9.50
CA TYR A 77 -0.61 3.40 10.92
C TYR A 77 -0.36 1.92 11.26
N PRO A 78 0.85 1.54 11.72
CA PRO A 78 1.26 0.13 11.83
C PRO A 78 0.30 -0.76 12.64
N LYS A 79 -0.25 -0.24 13.75
CA LYS A 79 -1.19 -0.98 14.59
C LYS A 79 -2.52 -1.27 13.86
N LEU A 80 -3.03 -0.29 13.12
CA LEU A 80 -4.25 -0.44 12.33
C LEU A 80 -3.99 -1.31 11.10
N TRP A 81 -2.82 -1.19 10.48
CA TRP A 81 -2.43 -2.02 9.33
C TRP A 81 -2.43 -3.52 9.66
N VAL A 82 -1.91 -3.92 10.82
CA VAL A 82 -1.96 -5.31 11.28
C VAL A 82 -3.41 -5.79 11.42
N GLY A 83 -4.28 -4.96 11.99
CA GLY A 83 -5.71 -5.26 12.10
C GLY A 83 -6.39 -5.38 10.74
N PHE A 84 -6.07 -4.49 9.80
CA PHE A 84 -6.58 -4.51 8.43
C PHE A 84 -6.22 -5.82 7.73
N LEU A 85 -4.94 -6.21 7.75
CA LEU A 85 -4.50 -7.48 7.15
C LEU A 85 -5.20 -8.68 7.78
N LYS A 86 -5.32 -8.71 9.11
CA LYS A 86 -6.08 -9.76 9.81
C LYS A 86 -7.54 -9.82 9.35
N CYS A 87 -8.18 -8.66 9.22
CA CYS A 87 -9.57 -8.56 8.75
C CYS A 87 -9.71 -9.10 7.32
N THR A 88 -8.88 -8.63 6.39
CA THR A 88 -8.92 -9.11 4.99
C THR A 88 -8.67 -10.62 4.89
N PHE A 89 -7.82 -11.19 5.74
CA PHE A 89 -7.61 -12.64 5.77
C PHE A 89 -8.82 -13.40 6.32
N LEU A 90 -9.51 -12.88 7.32
CA LEU A 90 -10.68 -13.54 7.91
C LEU A 90 -11.91 -13.48 6.99
N THR A 91 -12.03 -12.45 6.17
CA THR A 91 -13.19 -12.22 5.30
C THR A 91 -12.90 -12.56 3.84
N LYS A 92 -12.06 -13.56 3.59
CA LYS A 92 -11.89 -14.12 2.24
C LYS A 92 -13.14 -14.92 1.86
N PRO A 93 -13.61 -14.85 0.59
CA PRO A 93 -13.03 -14.13 -0.54
C PRO A 93 -13.48 -12.66 -0.69
N GLN A 94 -14.42 -12.19 0.12
CA GLN A 94 -15.04 -10.85 0.00
C GLN A 94 -14.02 -9.71 0.02
N SER A 95 -12.92 -9.88 0.75
CA SER A 95 -11.83 -8.89 0.87
C SER A 95 -10.94 -8.74 -0.37
N PHE A 96 -11.03 -9.63 -1.36
CA PHE A 96 -10.09 -9.61 -2.50
C PHE A 96 -10.21 -8.32 -3.32
N ALA A 97 -11.42 -7.83 -3.56
CA ALA A 97 -11.64 -6.57 -4.25
C ALA A 97 -11.01 -5.38 -3.50
N VAL A 98 -11.03 -5.40 -2.16
CA VAL A 98 -10.41 -4.37 -1.32
C VAL A 98 -8.88 -4.45 -1.40
N LEU A 99 -8.31 -5.66 -1.35
CA LEU A 99 -6.87 -5.88 -1.47
C LEU A 99 -6.33 -5.39 -2.82
N LEU A 100 -7.09 -5.59 -3.90
CA LEU A 100 -6.72 -5.12 -5.24
C LEU A 100 -6.77 -3.60 -5.42
N GLN A 101 -7.39 -2.86 -4.49
CA GLN A 101 -7.36 -1.40 -4.45
C GLN A 101 -6.07 -0.84 -3.84
N LEU A 102 -5.25 -1.67 -3.18
CA LEU A 102 -4.00 -1.23 -2.58
C LEU A 102 -3.00 -0.80 -3.67
N PRO A 103 -2.19 0.25 -3.41
CA PRO A 103 -1.05 0.56 -4.28
C PRO A 103 -0.08 -0.63 -4.38
N PRO A 104 0.65 -0.79 -5.51
CA PRO A 104 1.50 -1.96 -5.76
C PRO A 104 2.45 -2.32 -4.62
N ALA A 105 3.16 -1.33 -4.07
CA ALA A 105 4.10 -1.54 -2.95
C ALA A 105 3.40 -2.04 -1.67
N GLN A 106 2.17 -1.61 -1.43
CA GLN A 106 1.40 -1.99 -0.24
C GLN A 106 0.73 -3.35 -0.41
N LEU A 107 0.28 -3.66 -1.63
CA LEU A 107 -0.16 -5.01 -1.97
C LEU A 107 0.98 -6.02 -1.80
N GLU A 108 2.17 -5.71 -2.30
CA GLU A 108 3.34 -6.56 -2.11
C GLU A 108 3.67 -6.76 -0.62
N ASN A 109 3.62 -5.69 0.18
CA ASN A 109 3.82 -5.77 1.62
C ASN A 109 2.77 -6.67 2.31
N ALA A 110 1.50 -6.52 1.93
CA ALA A 110 0.40 -7.34 2.44
C ALA A 110 0.64 -8.83 2.14
N LEU A 111 1.04 -9.16 0.91
CA LEU A 111 1.31 -10.52 0.48
C LEU A 111 2.54 -11.12 1.16
N LYS A 112 3.58 -10.32 1.42
CA LYS A 112 4.76 -10.76 2.21
C LYS A 112 4.39 -11.09 3.66
N ARG A 113 3.53 -10.27 4.29
CA ARG A 113 3.07 -10.47 5.68
C ARG A 113 2.05 -11.60 5.81
N THR A 114 1.30 -11.90 4.76
CA THR A 114 0.24 -12.91 4.77
C THR A 114 0.32 -13.77 3.51
N ALA A 115 1.37 -14.59 3.42
CA ALA A 115 1.67 -15.41 2.25
C ALA A 115 0.51 -16.33 1.82
N ALA A 116 -0.26 -16.84 2.78
CA ALA A 116 -1.44 -17.68 2.55
C ALA A 116 -2.58 -16.97 1.77
N LEU A 117 -2.53 -15.66 1.62
CA LEU A 117 -3.48 -14.87 0.82
C LEU A 117 -3.12 -14.89 -0.67
N LYS A 118 -1.84 -15.07 -1.02
CA LYS A 118 -1.34 -14.88 -2.39
C LYS A 118 -2.00 -15.81 -3.40
N GLY A 119 -1.99 -17.12 -3.14
CA GLY A 119 -2.58 -18.11 -4.08
C GLY A 119 -4.05 -17.81 -4.39
N PRO A 120 -4.93 -17.68 -3.38
CA PRO A 120 -6.33 -17.33 -3.59
C PRO A 120 -6.54 -15.99 -4.29
N LEU A 121 -5.77 -14.96 -3.94
CA LEU A 121 -5.89 -13.64 -4.55
C LEU A 121 -5.47 -13.65 -6.03
N VAL A 122 -4.41 -14.38 -6.37
CA VAL A 122 -3.95 -14.57 -7.76
C VAL A 122 -5.01 -15.31 -8.57
N ALA A 123 -5.61 -16.36 -8.02
CA ALA A 123 -6.69 -17.09 -8.70
C ALA A 123 -7.89 -16.19 -9.01
N HIS A 124 -8.30 -15.35 -8.05
CA HIS A 124 -9.37 -14.37 -8.25
C HIS A 124 -8.98 -13.31 -9.29
N ALA A 125 -7.80 -12.69 -9.17
CA ALA A 125 -7.34 -11.66 -10.10
C ALA A 125 -7.07 -12.18 -11.52
N SER A 126 -6.91 -13.50 -11.69
CA SER A 126 -6.73 -14.13 -13.00
C SER A 126 -8.03 -14.34 -13.78
N GLN A 127 -9.20 -14.15 -13.14
CA GLN A 127 -10.49 -14.23 -13.83
C GLN A 127 -10.57 -13.16 -14.93
N PRO A 128 -11.04 -13.47 -16.16
CA PRO A 128 -10.98 -12.56 -17.30
C PRO A 128 -11.59 -11.17 -17.06
N ASP A 129 -12.74 -11.13 -16.39
CA ASP A 129 -13.46 -9.89 -16.08
C ASP A 129 -12.68 -8.97 -15.13
N ILE A 130 -11.95 -9.58 -14.19
CA ILE A 130 -11.16 -8.86 -13.18
C ILE A 130 -9.81 -8.47 -13.77
N ARG A 131 -9.11 -9.41 -14.41
CA ARG A 131 -7.80 -9.22 -15.00
C ARG A 131 -7.78 -8.06 -15.99
N SER A 132 -8.83 -7.93 -16.81
CA SER A 132 -8.93 -6.87 -17.83
C SER A 132 -9.10 -5.47 -17.22
N SER A 133 -9.68 -5.36 -16.03
CA SER A 133 -9.85 -4.09 -15.31
C SER A 133 -8.63 -3.71 -14.44
N LEU A 134 -7.70 -4.63 -14.18
CA LEU A 134 -6.60 -4.38 -13.25
C LEU A 134 -5.42 -3.64 -13.89
N PRO A 135 -4.81 -2.66 -13.20
CA PRO A 135 -3.58 -2.03 -13.65
C PRO A 135 -2.43 -3.04 -13.80
N ARG A 136 -1.58 -2.84 -14.81
CA ARG A 136 -0.44 -3.74 -15.08
C ARG A 136 0.50 -3.88 -13.88
N SER A 137 0.72 -2.81 -13.12
CA SER A 137 1.56 -2.83 -11.92
C SER A 137 1.06 -3.82 -10.86
N ILE A 138 -0.26 -3.95 -10.70
CA ILE A 138 -0.89 -4.93 -9.80
C ILE A 138 -0.69 -6.34 -10.35
N LEU A 139 -0.88 -6.54 -11.65
CA LEU A 139 -0.68 -7.84 -12.30
C LEU A 139 0.77 -8.34 -12.18
N VAL A 140 1.76 -7.44 -12.24
CA VAL A 140 3.17 -7.76 -12.03
C VAL A 140 3.45 -8.17 -10.58
N VAL A 141 2.94 -7.43 -9.59
CA VAL A 141 3.08 -7.79 -8.16
C VAL A 141 2.48 -9.17 -7.85
N LEU A 142 1.37 -9.50 -8.51
CA LEU A 142 0.71 -10.80 -8.39
C LEU A 142 1.45 -11.92 -9.14
N GLY A 143 2.41 -11.60 -10.01
CA GLY A 143 3.13 -12.56 -10.85
C GLY A 143 2.30 -13.11 -12.01
N ILE A 144 1.20 -12.43 -12.37
CA ILE A 144 0.31 -12.82 -13.47
C ILE A 144 0.93 -12.42 -14.82
N VAL A 145 1.77 -11.39 -14.83
CA VAL A 145 2.49 -10.92 -16.02
C VAL A 145 3.93 -10.57 -15.66
N SER A 146 4.87 -10.90 -16.54
CA SER A 146 6.29 -10.56 -16.40
C SER A 146 6.57 -9.09 -16.75
N ASP A 147 7.58 -8.51 -16.09
CA ASP A 147 8.09 -7.15 -16.30
C ASP A 147 8.98 -7.04 -17.57
N SER A 148 8.60 -7.76 -18.63
CA SER A 148 9.27 -7.62 -19.92
C SER A 148 8.57 -6.52 -20.72
N PRO A 149 9.28 -5.47 -21.15
CA PRO A 149 8.79 -4.59 -22.21
C PRO A 149 8.72 -5.44 -23.48
N ALA A 150 7.52 -5.85 -23.86
CA ALA A 150 7.31 -6.50 -25.15
C ALA A 150 7.71 -5.50 -26.24
N GLN A 151 8.80 -5.83 -26.92
CA GLN A 151 9.31 -5.17 -28.11
C GLN A 151 8.17 -5.01 -29.12
N THR A 152 7.89 -3.76 -29.50
CA THR A 152 7.09 -3.48 -30.68
C THR A 152 7.88 -3.94 -31.90
N SER A 153 7.48 -5.07 -32.49
CA SER A 153 7.98 -5.52 -33.78
C SER A 153 7.56 -4.51 -34.86
N GLN A 154 8.42 -3.55 -35.18
CA GLN A 154 8.38 -2.85 -36.46
C GLN A 154 9.29 -3.59 -37.44
N SER A 155 8.68 -4.46 -38.24
CA SER A 155 9.27 -4.92 -39.49
C SER A 155 9.22 -3.75 -40.48
N GLN A 156 10.33 -3.03 -40.65
CA GLN A 156 10.55 -2.20 -41.83
C GLN A 156 11.64 -2.85 -42.69
N ALA A 157 11.20 -3.58 -43.70
CA ALA A 157 11.97 -3.82 -44.90
C ALA A 157 11.77 -2.60 -45.82
N VAL A 158 12.80 -1.78 -46.01
CA VAL A 158 12.90 -0.90 -47.19
C VAL A 158 14.34 -0.97 -47.70
N ALA A 159 14.43 -1.36 -48.97
CA ALA A 159 15.64 -1.61 -49.71
C ALA A 159 16.45 -0.34 -50.01
N GLN A 160 17.74 -0.56 -50.21
CA GLN A 160 18.74 0.37 -50.70
C GLN A 160 18.35 0.99 -52.04
N THR A 161 18.60 2.29 -52.23
CA THR A 161 18.98 2.85 -53.54
C THR A 161 19.91 4.05 -53.31
N SER A 162 21.14 3.92 -53.83
CA SER A 162 22.13 4.98 -53.93
C SER A 162 22.05 5.63 -55.32
N GLN A 163 22.06 6.96 -55.39
CA GLN A 163 22.71 7.82 -56.41
C GLN A 163 22.28 9.29 -56.17
N SER A 164 23.15 10.18 -55.71
CA SER A 164 24.12 11.01 -56.48
C SER A 164 23.50 12.23 -57.16
N GLN A 165 23.70 13.44 -56.63
CA GLN A 165 24.17 14.61 -57.39
C GLN A 165 24.60 15.78 -56.50
N ALA A 166 25.67 16.44 -56.94
CA ALA A 166 26.47 17.45 -56.27
C ALA A 166 26.20 18.87 -56.81
N GLY A 167 26.54 19.88 -56.00
CA GLY A 167 26.65 21.32 -56.36
C GLY A 167 26.62 22.19 -55.09
N THR A 168 27.72 22.52 -54.40
CA THR A 168 28.80 23.51 -54.66
C THR A 168 28.53 24.91 -54.04
N ASN A 169 29.55 25.42 -53.32
CA ASN A 169 29.81 26.78 -52.76
C ASN A 169 29.17 27.14 -51.40
N ASN A 170 29.82 27.79 -50.42
CA ASN A 170 31.17 28.33 -50.16
C ASN A 170 31.32 28.49 -48.62
N GLN A 171 32.47 28.11 -48.01
CA GLN A 171 33.50 28.97 -47.35
C GLN A 171 32.96 30.14 -46.48
N SER A 172 33.21 30.20 -45.15
CA SER A 172 34.45 30.62 -44.44
C SER A 172 34.40 30.14 -42.97
N GLN A 173 35.39 29.48 -42.35
CA GLN A 173 36.70 29.91 -41.78
C GLN A 173 36.68 31.01 -40.69
N ALA A 174 37.05 30.60 -39.45
CA ALA A 174 37.97 31.21 -38.47
C ALA A 174 37.73 30.54 -37.08
N GLU A 175 38.58 29.60 -36.62
CA GLU A 175 39.79 29.79 -35.77
C GLU A 175 39.44 30.14 -34.30
N ALA A 176 39.68 29.20 -33.36
CA ALA A 176 40.76 29.20 -32.35
C ALA A 176 40.46 30.14 -31.15
N GLN A 177 40.68 29.85 -29.86
CA GLN A 177 41.72 29.09 -29.19
C GLN A 177 41.37 28.97 -27.68
N SER A 178 41.84 27.87 -27.06
CA SER A 178 42.36 27.71 -25.68
C SER A 178 42.13 28.81 -24.63
N SER A 179 41.70 28.40 -23.41
CA SER A 179 42.39 28.73 -22.15
C SER A 179 41.92 27.87 -20.98
N GLN A 180 42.84 27.70 -20.05
CA GLN A 180 43.04 26.67 -19.04
C GLN A 180 43.00 27.32 -17.64
N SER A 181 42.47 26.64 -16.61
CA SER A 181 42.80 26.74 -15.16
C SER A 181 41.68 26.05 -14.36
N GLN A 182 41.83 24.92 -13.67
CA GLN A 182 42.75 24.45 -12.62
C GLN A 182 42.44 25.00 -11.20
N ALA A 183 42.22 24.02 -10.29
CA ALA A 183 42.49 23.96 -8.84
C ALA A 183 41.51 24.52 -7.79
N GLY A 184 41.31 23.66 -6.77
CA GLY A 184 40.98 23.99 -5.38
C GLY A 184 39.52 23.73 -4.99
N ASP A 185 39.17 23.12 -3.88
CA ASP A 185 39.91 22.50 -2.77
C ASP A 185 38.90 21.64 -1.98
N ALA A 186 39.42 20.83 -1.07
CA ALA A 186 38.78 19.72 -0.39
C ALA A 186 37.83 20.08 0.77
N SER A 187 37.23 19.01 1.30
CA SER A 187 36.93 18.79 2.74
C SER A 187 35.74 19.53 3.37
N ASN A 188 34.95 18.93 4.25
CA ASN A 188 34.83 17.54 4.73
C ASN A 188 33.50 17.44 5.51
N SER A 189 33.06 16.18 5.74
CA SER A 189 32.45 15.59 6.95
C SER A 189 31.86 16.49 8.07
N GLU A 190 30.92 16.07 8.90
CA GLU A 190 30.53 14.74 9.41
C GLU A 190 29.20 14.99 10.13
N ASN A 191 28.28 14.02 10.19
CA ASN A 191 27.29 14.03 11.26
C ASN A 191 27.10 12.59 11.73
N ASP A 192 27.84 12.29 12.81
CA ASP A 192 27.80 11.02 13.53
C ASP A 192 26.49 10.86 14.31
N ALA A 193 26.07 9.60 14.37
CA ALA A 193 25.00 9.11 15.22
C ALA A 193 25.59 8.51 16.52
N VAL A 194 24.69 8.05 17.41
CA VAL A 194 24.88 7.12 18.56
C VAL A 194 25.22 7.82 19.90
N THR A 195 24.68 7.49 21.09
CA THR A 195 23.61 6.64 21.65
C THR A 195 23.58 6.87 23.19
N GLU A 196 22.50 6.44 23.87
CA GLU A 196 22.43 5.99 25.30
C GLU A 196 22.13 6.95 26.49
N LYS A 197 20.83 7.01 26.87
CA LYS A 197 20.13 6.54 28.11
C LYS A 197 20.76 6.65 29.55
N PRO A 198 20.00 6.47 30.67
CA PRO A 198 19.80 7.47 31.73
C PRO A 198 20.22 7.02 33.15
N LYS A 199 20.17 7.92 34.15
CA LYS A 199 20.18 7.53 35.58
C LYS A 199 19.48 8.54 36.48
N GLU A 200 18.26 8.20 36.89
CA GLU A 200 17.48 8.72 38.03
C GLU A 200 16.44 7.64 38.34
N SER A 201 15.88 7.40 39.52
CA SER A 201 16.07 7.76 40.92
C SER A 201 15.01 6.94 41.69
N SER A 202 15.30 6.56 42.93
CA SER A 202 14.33 6.30 44.02
C SER A 202 13.37 5.11 43.97
N SER A 203 13.52 4.21 44.94
CA SER A 203 12.39 3.64 45.68
C SER A 203 12.82 3.45 47.14
N ALA A 204 12.14 4.17 48.02
CA ALA A 204 12.11 3.97 49.45
C ALA A 204 10.64 3.78 49.84
N SER A 205 10.41 2.80 50.71
CA SER A 205 9.19 2.50 51.49
C SER A 205 7.98 1.94 50.77
#